data_AF-A0A382WXH4-F1
#
_entry.id   AF-A0A382WXH4-F1
#
_cell.length_a   1.000
_cell.length_b   1.000
_cell.length_c   1.000
_cell.angle_alpha   90.00
_cell.angle_beta   90.00
_cell.angle_gamma   90.00
#
_symmetry.space_group_name_H-M   'P 1'
#
loop_
_entity.id
_entity.type
_entity.pdbx_description
1 polymer ?
#
loop_
_entity_poly.entity_id
_entity_poly.type
_entity_poly.pdbx_seq_one_letter_code
_entity_poly.pdbx_strand_id
1 'polypeptide(L)'
;VRESIQKKLLTLPQGPGVYLMKGRGGKVFYIGKAKNLRNRLRSYFSGSDTRAFVAHLDRILYDIEGILTNSDKEAVIVENDLIKKHQPRFNVKLTDDKRFLCLKLDTTQTYPRIEIRRRFGKDKAHYFGPYHSATAIRQTVSIINRHFQLRTCSDQVLNNRSRPCLQYQIDRCPAPCMYDLS
;
A
#
# COMPACT_ATOMS: atom_id res chain seq x y z
N VAL A 1 31.35 -9.88 10.95
CA VAL A 1 30.04 -9.50 11.51
C VAL A 1 30.08 -9.46 13.02
N ARG A 2 29.54 -8.42 13.66
CA ARG A 2 29.48 -8.32 15.14
C ARG A 2 28.62 -9.43 15.75
N GLU A 3 29.01 -9.95 16.91
CA GLU A 3 28.28 -11.01 17.62
C GLU A 3 26.83 -10.61 17.95
N SER A 4 26.59 -9.34 18.26
CA SER A 4 25.25 -8.80 18.52
C SER A 4 24.30 -8.92 17.32
N ILE A 5 24.83 -8.75 16.10
CA ILE A 5 24.05 -8.90 14.85
C ILE A 5 23.74 -10.37 14.62
N GLN A 6 24.72 -11.26 14.81
CA GLN A 6 24.50 -12.71 14.67
C GLN A 6 23.42 -13.21 15.62
N LYS A 7 23.43 -12.79 16.89
CA LYS A 7 22.37 -13.12 17.86
C LYS A 7 21.00 -12.62 17.39
N LYS A 8 20.89 -11.37 16.91
CA LYS A 8 19.64 -10.85 16.34
C LYS A 8 19.15 -11.65 15.14
N LEU A 9 20.04 -12.12 14.26
CA LEU A 9 19.66 -12.93 13.10
C LEU A 9 19.01 -14.27 13.47
N LEU A 10 19.30 -14.79 14.67
CA LEU A 10 18.68 -16.01 15.20
C LEU A 10 17.28 -15.74 15.76
N THR A 11 17.07 -14.57 16.38
CA THR A 11 15.81 -14.20 17.03
C THR A 11 14.80 -13.52 16.11
N LEU A 12 15.19 -13.18 14.88
CA LEU A 12 14.28 -12.55 13.92
C LEU A 12 13.06 -13.44 13.62
N PRO A 13 11.87 -12.85 13.53
CA PRO A 13 10.68 -13.62 13.22
C PRO A 13 10.71 -14.17 11.79
N GLN A 14 10.00 -15.27 11.59
CA GLN A 14 9.70 -15.81 10.28
C GLN A 14 8.37 -15.25 9.81
N GLY A 15 8.32 -14.74 8.59
CA GLY A 15 7.12 -14.15 8.01
C GLY A 15 7.42 -12.95 7.12
N PRO A 16 6.40 -12.46 6.40
CA PRO A 16 6.53 -11.28 5.58
C PRO A 16 6.73 -10.04 6.44
N GLY A 17 7.48 -9.08 5.91
CA GLY A 17 7.74 -7.86 6.64
C GLY A 17 8.79 -6.97 6.01
N VAL A 18 9.16 -5.93 6.75
CA VAL A 18 10.15 -4.93 6.36
C VAL A 18 11.30 -4.95 7.38
N TYR A 19 12.54 -4.80 6.90
CA TYR A 19 13.72 -4.67 7.74
C TYR A 19 14.42 -3.33 7.50
N LEU A 20 15.02 -2.81 8.56
CA LEU A 20 15.80 -1.58 8.56
C LEU A 20 17.23 -1.91 8.97
N MET A 21 18.18 -1.51 8.15
CA MET A 21 19.60 -1.59 8.47
C MET A 21 20.10 -0.21 8.91
N LYS A 22 20.69 -0.17 10.11
CA LYS A 22 21.12 1.06 10.77
C LYS A 22 22.63 1.08 10.94
N GLY A 23 23.19 2.26 10.73
CA GLY A 23 24.61 2.55 10.96
C GLY A 23 24.86 3.11 12.34
N ARG A 24 26.06 3.65 12.53
CA ARG A 24 26.46 4.33 13.77
C ARG A 24 25.48 5.47 14.09
N GLY A 25 25.09 5.61 15.36
CA GLY A 25 24.11 6.62 15.79
C GLY A 25 22.66 6.31 15.39
N GLY A 26 22.36 5.08 14.97
CA GLY A 26 20.98 4.65 14.67
C GLY A 26 20.42 5.12 13.33
N LYS A 27 21.24 5.79 12.49
CA LYS A 27 20.81 6.28 11.18
C LYS A 27 20.51 5.13 10.23
N VAL A 28 19.29 5.07 9.72
CA VAL A 28 18.85 4.07 8.74
C VAL A 28 19.55 4.33 7.41
N PHE A 29 20.31 3.36 6.89
CA PHE A 29 21.00 3.48 5.61
C PHE A 29 20.36 2.63 4.51
N TYR A 30 19.61 1.60 4.87
CA TYR A 30 18.90 0.74 3.93
C TYR A 30 17.63 0.19 4.55
N ILE A 31 16.57 0.09 3.74
CA ILE A 31 15.28 -0.51 4.09
C ILE A 31 14.90 -1.48 2.99
N GLY A 32 14.40 -2.66 3.35
CA GLY A 32 13.91 -3.61 2.36
C GLY A 32 12.79 -4.47 2.90
N LYS A 33 11.99 -5.05 2.01
CA LYS A 33 10.97 -6.05 2.36
C LYS A 33 11.41 -7.48 2.06
N ALA A 34 10.76 -8.43 2.71
CA ALA A 34 10.94 -9.85 2.48
C ALA A 34 9.63 -10.62 2.68
N LYS A 35 9.45 -11.74 1.97
CA LYS A 35 8.42 -12.74 2.30
C LYS A 35 8.77 -13.52 3.58
N ASN A 36 10.07 -13.60 3.89
CA ASN A 36 10.59 -14.19 5.11
C ASN A 36 11.78 -13.35 5.57
N LEU A 37 11.59 -12.57 6.63
CA LEU A 37 12.61 -11.67 7.19
C LEU A 37 13.89 -12.41 7.57
N ARG A 38 13.76 -13.53 8.29
CA ARG A 38 14.92 -14.33 8.75
C ARG A 38 15.77 -14.82 7.59
N ASN A 39 15.17 -15.44 6.58
CA ASN A 39 15.89 -15.96 5.41
C ASN A 39 16.55 -14.82 4.62
N ARG A 40 15.82 -13.71 4.43
CA ARG A 40 16.33 -12.57 3.68
C ARG A 40 17.50 -11.89 4.38
N LEU A 41 17.46 -11.76 5.69
CA LEU A 41 18.54 -11.12 6.44
C LEU A 41 19.77 -12.02 6.52
N ARG A 42 19.59 -13.34 6.61
CA ARG A 42 20.70 -14.30 6.51
C ARG A 42 21.38 -14.30 5.14
N SER A 43 20.63 -14.09 4.05
CA SER A 43 21.20 -14.11 2.69
C SER A 43 22.28 -13.05 2.44
N TYR A 44 22.27 -11.97 3.23
CA TYR A 44 23.31 -10.94 3.15
C TYR A 44 24.67 -11.40 3.69
N PHE A 45 24.68 -12.42 4.56
CA PHE A 45 25.89 -12.92 5.21
C PHE A 45 26.37 -14.25 4.62
N SER A 46 25.58 -14.87 3.75
CA SER A 46 25.96 -16.07 2.99
C SER A 46 26.63 -15.75 1.64
N GLY A 47 26.83 -14.48 1.30
CA GLY A 47 27.53 -14.06 0.08
C GLY A 47 26.70 -14.12 -1.22
N SER A 48 25.39 -14.36 -1.14
CA SER A 48 24.53 -14.55 -2.33
C SER A 48 23.93 -13.26 -2.91
N ASP A 49 24.17 -12.10 -2.30
CA ASP A 49 23.54 -10.83 -2.70
C ASP A 49 24.52 -9.91 -3.44
N THR A 50 24.13 -9.43 -4.62
CA THR A 50 25.01 -8.70 -5.55
C THR A 50 25.08 -7.18 -5.32
N ARG A 51 24.34 -6.65 -4.35
CA ARG A 51 24.29 -5.20 -4.12
C ARG A 51 25.62 -4.68 -3.55
N ALA A 52 26.14 -3.60 -4.12
CA ALA A 52 27.47 -3.06 -3.78
C ALA A 52 27.69 -2.78 -2.28
N PHE A 53 26.66 -2.32 -1.55
CA PHE A 53 26.79 -2.03 -0.12
C PHE A 53 26.96 -3.30 0.75
N VAL A 54 26.59 -4.48 0.24
CA VAL A 54 26.64 -5.76 0.96
C VAL A 54 28.08 -6.12 1.33
N ALA A 55 29.03 -5.88 0.41
CA ALA A 55 30.46 -6.07 0.64
C ALA A 55 31.02 -5.20 1.80
N HIS A 56 30.29 -4.17 2.21
CA HIS A 56 30.71 -3.25 3.27
C HIS A 56 29.89 -3.39 4.56
N LEU A 57 28.96 -4.36 4.65
CA LEU A 57 28.09 -4.53 5.80
C LEU A 57 28.85 -4.65 7.12
N ASP A 58 29.97 -5.38 7.14
CA ASP A 58 30.80 -5.55 8.33
C ASP A 58 31.29 -4.22 8.94
N ARG A 59 31.46 -3.19 8.10
CA ARG A 59 31.93 -1.87 8.55
C ARG A 59 30.79 -0.92 8.90
N ILE A 60 29.69 -0.97 8.16
CA ILE A 60 28.63 0.03 8.22
C ILE A 60 27.40 -0.41 9.03
N LEU A 61 27.19 -1.71 9.23
CA LEU A 61 26.04 -2.25 9.94
C LEU A 61 26.27 -2.24 11.44
N TYR A 62 25.44 -1.50 12.16
CA TYR A 62 25.47 -1.42 13.62
C TYR A 62 24.25 -2.08 14.23
N ASP A 63 23.11 -2.02 13.55
CA ASP A 63 21.87 -2.60 14.04
C ASP A 63 20.92 -3.03 12.90
N ILE A 64 20.06 -4.01 13.20
CA ILE A 64 18.97 -4.48 12.34
C ILE A 64 17.67 -4.46 13.15
N GLU A 65 16.62 -3.92 12.54
CA GLU A 65 15.25 -3.98 13.03
C GLU A 65 14.36 -4.68 12.01
N GLY A 66 13.40 -5.48 12.47
CA GLY A 66 12.42 -6.16 11.61
C GLY A 66 11.00 -5.88 12.10
N ILE A 67 10.12 -5.57 11.16
CA ILE A 67 8.70 -5.29 11.39
C ILE A 67 7.92 -6.35 10.61
N LEU A 68 7.19 -7.20 11.32
CA LEU A 68 6.28 -8.16 10.71
C LEU A 68 5.07 -7.46 10.11
N THR A 69 4.60 -7.99 8.99
CA THR A 69 3.32 -7.61 8.39
C THR A 69 2.46 -8.85 8.21
N ASN A 70 1.15 -8.66 8.03
CA ASN A 70 0.22 -9.76 7.83
C ASN A 70 0.27 -10.32 6.40
N SER A 71 0.85 -9.57 5.46
CA SER A 71 1.00 -10.00 4.07
C SER A 71 2.19 -9.33 3.36
N ASP A 72 2.58 -9.90 2.22
CA ASP A 72 3.54 -9.31 1.28
C ASP A 72 3.07 -7.94 0.76
N LYS A 73 1.75 -7.76 0.62
CA LYS A 73 1.15 -6.51 0.12
C LYS A 73 1.30 -5.39 1.15
N GLU A 74 1.05 -5.70 2.42
CA GLU A 74 1.25 -4.78 3.52
C GLU A 74 2.75 -4.42 3.69
N ALA A 75 3.65 -5.39 3.52
CA ALA A 75 5.10 -5.13 3.53
C ALA A 75 5.53 -4.08 2.49
N VAL A 76 4.92 -4.09 1.29
CA VAL A 76 5.18 -3.07 0.25
C VAL A 76 4.75 -1.67 0.72
N ILE A 77 3.63 -1.58 1.43
CA ILE A 77 3.09 -0.30 1.91
C ILE A 77 4.00 0.26 3.01
N VAL A 78 4.30 -0.56 4.02
CA VAL A 78 5.17 -0.19 5.14
C VAL A 78 6.58 0.17 4.66
N GLU A 79 7.13 -0.58 3.70
CA GLU A 79 8.46 -0.30 3.12
C GLU A 79 8.49 1.09 2.47
N ASN A 80 7.50 1.39 1.64
CA ASN A 80 7.43 2.67 0.93
C ASN A 80 7.32 3.85 1.92
N ASP A 81 6.46 3.73 2.95
CA ASP A 81 6.30 4.77 3.96
C ASP A 81 7.58 4.99 4.76
N LEU A 82 8.30 3.91 5.12
CA LEU A 82 9.58 4.01 5.82
C LEU A 82 10.70 4.57 4.95
N ILE A 83 10.78 4.20 3.66
CA ILE A 83 11.74 4.79 2.72
C ILE A 83 11.48 6.30 2.58
N LYS A 84 10.21 6.71 2.46
CA LYS A 84 9.84 8.12 2.37
C LYS A 84 10.20 8.90 3.64
N LYS A 85 9.95 8.29 4.82
CA LYS A 85 10.27 8.89 6.12
C LYS A 85 11.76 9.03 6.37
N HIS A 86 12.56 8.00 6.06
CA HIS A 86 13.97 7.94 6.43
C HIS A 86 14.93 8.39 5.33
N GLN A 87 14.50 8.41 4.06
CA GLN A 87 15.32 8.70 2.87
C GLN A 87 16.71 8.01 2.92
N PRO A 88 16.75 6.68 3.14
CA PRO A 88 17.99 5.94 3.35
C PRO A 88 18.93 6.00 2.14
N ARG A 89 20.23 6.16 2.42
CA ARG A 89 21.28 6.42 1.41
C ARG A 89 21.34 5.37 0.30
N PHE A 90 21.13 4.09 0.61
CA PHE A 90 21.32 2.98 -0.34
C PHE A 90 20.03 2.49 -0.98
N ASN A 91 18.87 3.03 -0.62
CA ASN A 91 17.66 2.78 -1.38
C ASN A 91 17.69 3.62 -2.65
N VAL A 92 17.39 3.00 -3.79
CA VAL A 92 17.12 3.74 -5.02
C VAL A 92 15.99 4.70 -4.72
N LYS A 93 16.21 6.00 -4.95
CA LYS A 93 15.16 7.01 -4.84
C LYS A 93 14.12 6.70 -5.90
N LEU A 94 13.03 6.05 -5.48
CA LEU A 94 11.86 5.90 -6.33
C LEU A 94 11.26 7.30 -6.49
N THR A 95 11.43 7.89 -7.67
CA THR A 95 10.84 9.18 -8.07
C THR A 95 9.33 9.14 -8.15
N ASP A 96 8.74 7.94 -8.11
CA ASP A 96 7.30 7.76 -8.19
C ASP A 96 6.65 8.07 -6.83
N ASP A 97 6.34 9.34 -6.62
CA ASP A 97 5.66 9.82 -5.42
C ASP A 97 4.17 9.43 -5.37
N LYS A 98 3.79 8.37 -6.09
CA LYS A 98 2.43 7.83 -6.11
C LYS A 98 2.11 7.27 -4.73
N ARG A 99 1.37 8.06 -3.96
CA ARG A 99 0.64 7.57 -2.79
C ARG A 99 -0.29 6.43 -3.23
N PHE A 100 -0.36 5.39 -2.40
CA PHE A 100 -1.27 4.27 -2.62
C PHE A 100 -2.72 4.76 -2.76
N LEU A 101 -3.53 3.97 -3.46
CA LEU A 101 -4.93 4.30 -3.71
C LEU A 101 -5.81 3.73 -2.60
N CYS A 102 -6.91 4.40 -2.27
CA CYS A 102 -7.95 3.90 -1.38
C CYS A 102 -9.33 4.10 -2.02
N LEU A 103 -10.28 3.26 -1.63
CA LEU A 103 -11.69 3.47 -1.93
C LEU A 103 -12.28 4.36 -0.84
N LYS A 104 -13.09 5.33 -1.24
CA LYS A 104 -13.94 6.13 -0.36
C LYS A 104 -15.40 5.77 -0.66
N LEU A 105 -16.18 5.53 0.37
CA LEU A 105 -17.63 5.37 0.32
C LEU A 105 -18.24 6.29 1.37
N ASP A 106 -18.97 7.31 0.90
CA ASP A 106 -19.68 8.23 1.77
C ASP A 106 -21.14 7.79 1.90
N THR A 107 -21.47 7.15 3.01
CA THR A 107 -22.82 6.64 3.32
C THR A 107 -23.79 7.72 3.79
N THR A 108 -23.31 8.95 4.00
CA THR A 108 -24.19 10.08 4.35
C THR A 108 -24.92 10.67 3.15
N GLN A 109 -24.49 10.32 1.93
CA GLN A 109 -25.13 10.74 0.69
C GLN A 109 -26.35 9.87 0.38
N THR A 110 -27.44 10.49 -0.08
CA THR A 110 -28.67 9.80 -0.50
C THR A 110 -28.42 8.70 -1.53
N TYR A 111 -27.54 9.00 -2.50
CA TYR A 111 -27.11 8.03 -3.51
C TYR A 111 -25.59 7.91 -3.43
N PRO A 112 -25.04 6.97 -2.63
CA PRO A 112 -23.61 6.86 -2.46
C PRO A 112 -22.92 6.35 -3.75
N ARG A 113 -21.67 6.75 -3.95
CA ARG A 113 -20.79 6.22 -5.00
C ARG A 113 -19.45 5.77 -4.44
N ILE A 114 -18.81 4.82 -5.10
CA ILE A 114 -17.44 4.43 -4.79
C ILE A 114 -16.48 5.38 -5.49
N GLU A 115 -15.59 6.00 -4.72
CA GLU A 115 -14.59 6.92 -5.25
C GLU A 115 -13.17 6.39 -5.01
N ILE A 116 -12.32 6.51 -6.02
CA ILE A 116 -10.89 6.21 -5.86
C ILE A 116 -10.18 7.50 -5.41
N ARG A 117 -9.42 7.42 -4.33
CA ARG A 117 -8.63 8.53 -3.76
C ARG A 117 -7.19 8.09 -3.52
N ARG A 118 -6.28 9.08 -3.39
CA ARG A 118 -4.86 8.86 -3.05
C ARG A 118 -4.54 9.19 -1.59
N ARG A 119 -5.55 9.58 -0.82
CA ARG A 119 -5.44 10.00 0.59
C ARG A 119 -6.70 9.59 1.33
N PHE A 120 -6.50 9.10 2.54
CA PHE A 120 -7.56 8.98 3.53
C PHE A 120 -7.97 10.39 3.97
N GLY A 121 -9.26 10.68 3.91
CA GLY A 121 -9.82 11.92 4.43
C GLY A 121 -10.05 11.83 5.93
N LYS A 122 -10.27 12.98 6.56
CA LYS A 122 -10.74 13.09 7.95
C LYS A 122 -12.25 13.42 7.99
N ASP A 123 -13.00 12.90 7.03
CA ASP A 123 -14.45 13.06 6.97
C ASP A 123 -15.14 11.82 7.54
N LYS A 124 -16.48 11.82 7.59
CA LYS A 124 -17.28 10.71 8.11
C LYS A 124 -17.42 9.54 7.11
N ALA A 125 -16.71 9.59 5.98
CA ALA A 125 -16.81 8.54 4.97
C ALA A 125 -15.98 7.31 5.36
N HIS A 126 -16.37 6.16 4.84
CA HIS A 126 -15.61 4.94 4.98
C HIS A 126 -14.49 4.91 3.94
N TYR A 127 -13.30 4.50 4.39
CA TYR A 127 -12.15 4.32 3.52
C TYR A 127 -11.64 2.88 3.57
N PHE A 128 -11.34 2.31 2.41
CA PHE A 128 -10.83 0.94 2.27
C PHE A 128 -9.52 0.91 1.48
N GLY A 129 -8.56 0.11 1.94
CA GLY A 129 -7.22 0.01 1.36
C GLY A 129 -6.15 0.15 2.44
N PRO A 130 -4.92 0.58 2.10
CA PRO A 130 -4.46 1.04 0.78
C PRO A 130 -4.22 -0.08 -0.24
N TYR A 131 -4.47 0.22 -1.51
CA TYR A 131 -4.25 -0.66 -2.64
C TYR A 131 -2.87 -0.41 -3.25
N HIS A 132 -2.09 -1.49 -3.39
CA HIS A 132 -0.77 -1.47 -4.03
C HIS A 132 -0.82 -1.33 -5.56
N SER A 133 -2.00 -1.40 -6.19
CA SER A 133 -2.16 -1.38 -7.65
C SER A 133 -3.44 -0.67 -8.07
N ALA A 134 -3.30 0.22 -9.06
CA ALA A 134 -4.42 0.89 -9.73
C ALA A 134 -5.32 -0.09 -10.48
N THR A 135 -4.79 -1.21 -10.97
CA THR A 135 -5.58 -2.25 -11.62
C THR A 135 -6.43 -3.00 -10.60
N ALA A 136 -5.83 -3.38 -9.47
CA ALA A 136 -6.54 -4.11 -8.41
C ALA A 136 -7.73 -3.32 -7.87
N ILE A 137 -7.54 -2.03 -7.57
CA ILE A 137 -8.62 -1.19 -7.07
C ILE A 137 -9.74 -1.00 -8.11
N ARG A 138 -9.41 -0.80 -9.40
CA ARG A 138 -10.43 -0.67 -10.47
C ARG A 138 -11.22 -1.97 -10.66
N GLN A 139 -10.57 -3.13 -10.55
CA GLN A 139 -11.25 -4.42 -10.58
C GLN A 139 -12.22 -4.56 -9.40
N THR A 140 -11.80 -4.19 -8.19
CA THR A 140 -12.69 -4.17 -7.01
C THR A 140 -13.90 -3.27 -7.25
N VAL A 141 -13.71 -2.04 -7.75
CA VAL A 141 -14.83 -1.12 -8.06
C VAL A 141 -15.78 -1.74 -9.10
N SER A 142 -15.24 -2.36 -10.15
CA SER A 142 -16.05 -3.00 -11.19
C SER A 142 -16.93 -4.13 -10.65
N ILE A 143 -16.38 -4.96 -9.74
CA ILE A 143 -17.12 -6.03 -9.07
C ILE A 143 -18.21 -5.43 -8.17
N ILE A 144 -17.87 -4.45 -7.34
CA ILE A 144 -18.84 -3.80 -6.44
C ILE A 144 -20.00 -3.21 -7.24
N ASN A 145 -19.72 -2.44 -8.29
CA ASN A 145 -20.78 -1.82 -9.09
C ASN A 145 -21.65 -2.84 -9.83
N ARG A 146 -21.09 -3.98 -10.23
CA ARG A 146 -21.87 -5.05 -10.88
C ARG A 146 -22.89 -5.68 -9.92
N HIS A 147 -22.51 -5.89 -8.65
CA HIS A 147 -23.35 -6.60 -7.69
C HIS A 147 -24.29 -5.69 -6.90
N PHE A 148 -23.86 -4.46 -6.61
CA PHE A 148 -24.61 -3.53 -5.76
C PHE A 148 -25.26 -2.39 -6.56
N GLN A 149 -25.05 -2.34 -7.88
CA GLN A 149 -25.62 -1.34 -8.80
C GLN A 149 -25.47 0.12 -8.33
N LEU A 150 -24.37 0.42 -7.62
CA LEU A 150 -24.07 1.78 -7.16
C LEU A 150 -23.85 2.69 -8.37
N ARG A 151 -24.30 3.95 -8.25
CA ARG A 151 -24.03 4.94 -9.30
C ARG A 151 -22.53 5.20 -9.43
N THR A 152 -22.10 5.51 -10.65
CA THR A 152 -20.71 5.83 -10.99
C THR A 152 -20.51 7.27 -11.42
N CYS A 153 -21.60 8.00 -11.69
CA CYS A 153 -21.55 9.40 -12.08
C CYS A 153 -21.21 10.32 -10.90
N SER A 154 -20.63 11.49 -11.21
CA SER A 154 -20.43 12.56 -10.23
C SER A 154 -21.77 13.18 -9.81
N ASP A 155 -21.78 13.94 -8.72
CA ASP A 155 -22.99 14.64 -8.23
C ASP A 155 -23.49 15.67 -9.23
N GLN A 156 -22.55 16.39 -9.85
CA GLN A 156 -22.87 17.33 -10.91
C GLN A 156 -23.54 16.63 -12.10
N VAL A 157 -23.07 15.44 -12.50
CA VAL A 157 -23.71 14.69 -13.58
C VAL A 157 -25.05 14.12 -13.14
N LEU A 158 -25.17 13.63 -11.90
CA LEU A 158 -26.42 13.11 -11.35
C LEU A 158 -27.52 14.18 -11.38
N ASN A 159 -27.23 15.39 -10.90
CA ASN A 159 -28.22 16.45 -10.72
C ASN A 159 -28.64 17.14 -12.04
N ASN A 160 -27.81 17.05 -13.09
CA ASN A 160 -28.05 17.72 -14.38
C ASN A 160 -28.48 16.76 -15.49
N ARG A 161 -28.80 15.51 -15.17
CA ARG A 161 -29.25 14.51 -16.15
C ARG A 161 -30.72 14.74 -16.49
N SER A 162 -31.02 14.70 -17.78
CA SER A 162 -32.40 14.72 -18.32
C SER A 162 -32.87 13.37 -18.87
N ARG A 163 -31.97 12.37 -18.92
CA ARG A 163 -32.28 11.00 -19.36
C ARG A 163 -31.37 9.96 -18.70
N PRO A 164 -31.84 8.70 -18.52
CA PRO A 164 -31.03 7.62 -17.99
C PRO A 164 -29.74 7.40 -18.78
N CYS A 165 -28.69 6.93 -18.11
CA CYS A 165 -27.39 6.67 -18.74
C CYS A 165 -27.25 5.24 -19.24
N LEU A 166 -26.18 4.97 -19.98
CA LEU A 166 -25.88 3.62 -20.45
C LEU A 166 -25.83 2.61 -19.30
N GLN A 167 -25.35 2.98 -18.10
CA GLN A 167 -25.30 2.06 -16.96
C GLN A 167 -26.68 1.56 -16.55
N TYR A 168 -27.72 2.36 -16.71
CA TYR A 168 -29.10 1.91 -16.50
C TYR A 168 -29.55 0.95 -17.60
N GLN A 169 -29.24 1.25 -18.86
CA GLN A 169 -29.61 0.40 -20.00
C GLN A 169 -28.94 -0.98 -19.99
N ILE A 170 -27.87 -1.16 -19.22
CA ILE A 170 -27.17 -2.45 -19.05
C ILE A 170 -27.32 -3.03 -17.63
N ASP A 171 -28.33 -2.59 -16.88
CA ASP A 171 -28.68 -3.09 -15.54
C ASP A 171 -27.56 -3.00 -14.50
N ARG A 172 -26.74 -1.93 -14.58
CA ARG A 172 -25.64 -1.64 -13.64
C ARG A 172 -25.89 -0.45 -12.73
N CYS A 173 -27.01 0.26 -12.91
CA CYS A 173 -27.37 1.42 -12.11
C CYS A 173 -28.90 1.59 -12.17
N PRO A 174 -29.60 1.82 -11.05
CA PRO A 174 -31.05 2.00 -11.04
C PRO A 174 -31.51 3.39 -11.54
N ALA A 175 -30.60 4.21 -12.07
CA ALA A 175 -30.85 5.59 -12.52
C ALA A 175 -31.52 6.51 -11.48
N PRO A 176 -30.91 6.70 -10.29
CA PRO A 176 -31.42 7.62 -9.27
C PRO A 176 -31.46 9.09 -9.72
N CYS A 177 -30.89 9.42 -10.88
CA CYS A 177 -31.01 10.76 -11.48
C CYS A 177 -32.36 11.01 -12.16
N MET A 178 -33.14 9.97 -12.43
CA MET A 178 -34.43 10.09 -13.16
C MET A 178 -35.59 9.46 -12.40
N TYR A 179 -35.33 8.44 -11.60
CA TYR A 179 -36.35 7.68 -10.89
C TYR A 179 -36.15 7.80 -9.39
N ASP A 180 -37.27 7.88 -8.68
CA ASP A 180 -37.27 7.78 -7.23
C ASP A 180 -37.06 6.31 -6.84
N LEU A 181 -36.16 6.07 -5.89
CA LEU A 181 -35.76 4.74 -5.43
C LEU A 181 -36.22 4.45 -3.99
N SER A 182 -37.10 5.30 -3.46
CA SER A 182 -37.74 5.16 -2.15
C SER A 182 -38.62 3.92 -2.04
#